data_AF-A0A7S2CT86-F1
#
_entry.id   AF-A0A7S2CT86-F1
#
_cell.length_a   1.000
_cell.length_b   1.000
_cell.length_c   1.000
_cell.angle_alpha   90.00
_cell.angle_beta   90.00
_cell.angle_gamma   90.00
#
_symmetry.space_group_name_H-M   'P 1'
#
loop_
_entity.id
_entity.type
_entity.pdbx_description
1 polymer ?
#
loop_
_entity_poly.entity_id
_entity_poly.type
_entity_poly.pdbx_seq_one_letter_code
_entity_poly.pdbx_strand_id
1 'polypeptide(L)'
;YNGAKWPTDYVGIAHVKDSVFVGILPQNAANTTKMKWKSASIEMPQDEHFIVHDSHWVNYRHVPCFQDCSACYSPSKWRQGAFTYRFKNLGFLNSSKRIFVHKKGIYWDLDGSLVGVPNSYTTWADKQML
;
A
#
# COMPACT_ATOMS: atom_id res chain seq x y z
N TYR A 1 31.71 -14.66 14.78
CA TYR A 1 30.50 -14.12 15.42
C TYR A 1 30.93 -13.09 16.46
N ASN A 2 30.82 -11.79 16.14
CA ASN A 2 31.26 -10.67 16.99
C ASN A 2 30.08 -9.71 17.24
N GLY A 3 29.48 -9.76 18.43
CA GLY A 3 28.98 -8.55 19.11
C GLY A 3 27.73 -7.83 18.58
N ALA A 4 26.80 -8.46 17.86
CA ALA A 4 25.51 -7.80 17.59
C ALA A 4 24.63 -7.80 18.85
N LYS A 5 24.39 -6.61 19.42
CA LYS A 5 23.54 -6.37 20.62
C LYS A 5 22.03 -6.60 20.36
N TRP A 6 21.65 -6.78 19.10
CA TRP A 6 20.30 -7.07 18.66
C TRP A 6 20.38 -8.23 17.66
N PRO A 7 19.83 -9.42 17.98
CA PRO A 7 19.73 -10.47 16.99
C PRO A 7 18.86 -9.96 15.84
N THR A 8 19.41 -9.84 14.65
CA THR A 8 18.60 -9.79 13.43
C THR A 8 18.12 -11.20 13.19
N ASP A 9 17.07 -11.60 13.92
CA ASP A 9 16.29 -12.75 13.51
C ASP A 9 15.80 -12.45 12.09
N TYR A 10 15.98 -13.41 11.18
CA TYR A 10 15.32 -13.35 9.87
C TYR A 10 13.83 -13.51 10.12
N VAL A 11 13.18 -12.43 10.55
CA VAL A 11 11.73 -12.36 10.63
C VAL A 11 11.24 -12.61 9.22
N GLY A 12 10.41 -13.64 9.04
CA GLY A 12 9.85 -13.98 7.74
C GLY A 12 9.23 -12.74 7.09
N ILE A 13 9.24 -12.70 5.76
CA ILE A 13 8.67 -11.60 4.99
C ILE A 13 7.27 -11.30 5.53
N ALA A 14 7.05 -10.06 5.96
CA ALA A 14 5.77 -9.66 6.54
C ALA A 14 4.65 -9.86 5.50
N HIS A 15 3.59 -10.53 5.94
CA HIS A 15 2.52 -11.02 5.07
C HIS A 15 1.16 -10.79 5.72
N VAL A 16 0.26 -10.13 5.01
CA VAL A 16 -1.15 -10.02 5.36
C VAL A 16 -1.96 -10.93 4.46
N LYS A 17 -2.86 -11.71 5.06
CA LYS A 17 -3.75 -12.64 4.37
C LYS A 17 -5.13 -12.64 5.02
N ASP A 18 -6.17 -12.98 4.26
CA ASP A 18 -7.54 -13.22 4.74
C ASP A 18 -8.07 -12.04 5.58
N SER A 19 -7.87 -10.82 5.08
CA SER A 19 -8.03 -9.59 5.86
C SER A 19 -9.01 -8.60 5.21
N VAL A 20 -9.72 -7.83 6.03
CA VAL A 20 -10.54 -6.71 5.57
C VAL A 20 -9.96 -5.41 6.11
N PHE A 21 -9.59 -4.53 5.19
CA PHE A 21 -9.09 -3.20 5.48
C PHE A 21 -10.20 -2.17 5.29
N VAL A 22 -10.58 -1.54 6.39
CA VAL A 22 -11.63 -0.52 6.41
C VAL A 22 -11.00 0.84 6.64
N GLY A 23 -11.00 1.68 5.61
CA GLY A 23 -10.66 3.09 5.72
C GLY A 23 -11.85 3.84 6.30
N ILE A 24 -12.68 4.43 5.43
CA ILE A 24 -13.88 5.16 5.85
C ILE A 24 -15.15 4.49 5.36
N LEU A 25 -16.07 4.33 6.32
CA LEU A 25 -17.40 3.78 6.13
C LEU A 25 -18.39 4.85 5.65
N PRO A 26 -19.51 4.46 5.00
CA PRO A 26 -20.50 5.39 4.46
C PRO A 26 -21.01 6.41 5.47
N GLN A 27 -21.30 5.99 6.70
CA GLN A 27 -21.80 6.87 7.77
C GLN A 27 -20.79 7.95 8.19
N ASN A 28 -19.50 7.72 7.92
CA ASN A 28 -18.39 8.62 8.24
C ASN A 28 -17.85 9.34 7.00
N ALA A 29 -18.38 9.04 5.81
CA ALA A 29 -18.17 9.83 4.61
C ALA A 29 -19.02 11.09 4.74
N ALA A 30 -18.53 12.07 5.51
CA ALA A 30 -19.24 13.32 5.73
C ALA A 30 -19.62 13.95 4.38
N ASN A 31 -20.91 14.30 4.21
CA ASN A 31 -21.49 15.08 3.10
C ASN A 31 -20.89 16.51 2.97
N THR A 32 -19.76 16.78 3.64
CA THR A 32 -19.14 18.08 3.68
C THR A 32 -18.19 18.21 2.50
N THR A 33 -18.50 19.14 1.60
CA THR A 33 -17.62 19.66 0.53
C THR A 33 -16.26 20.16 1.02
N LYS A 34 -16.04 20.25 2.34
CA LYS A 34 -14.77 20.51 3.02
C LYS A 34 -14.01 19.24 3.41
N MET A 35 -14.10 18.17 2.61
CA MET A 35 -13.05 17.16 2.63
C MET A 35 -11.76 17.80 2.11
N LYS A 36 -11.10 18.61 2.96
CA LYS A 36 -9.67 18.88 2.81
C LYS A 36 -9.04 17.52 2.56
N TRP A 37 -8.27 17.40 1.49
CA TRP A 37 -7.47 16.25 1.12
C TRP A 37 -6.60 15.81 2.29
N LYS A 38 -7.20 15.18 3.30
CA LYS A 38 -6.52 14.39 4.30
C LYS A 38 -6.35 13.08 3.60
N SER A 39 -5.17 12.94 3.03
CA SER A 39 -4.52 11.81 2.37
C SER A 39 -4.53 10.52 3.20
N ALA A 40 -5.63 10.20 3.87
CA ALA A 40 -5.78 8.96 4.62
C ALA A 40 -6.24 7.86 3.65
N SER A 41 -5.30 7.48 2.79
CA SER A 41 -5.20 6.11 2.31
C SER A 41 -4.60 5.28 3.45
N ILE A 42 -4.83 3.98 3.48
CA ILE A 42 -4.10 3.08 4.39
C ILE A 42 -2.63 3.07 3.93
N GLU A 43 -1.71 3.34 4.83
CA GLU A 43 -0.30 3.45 4.49
C GLU A 43 0.38 2.07 4.54
N MET A 44 1.06 1.72 3.46
CA MET A 44 1.86 0.52 3.36
C MET A 44 3.14 0.65 4.22
N PRO A 45 3.58 -0.43 4.88
CA PRO A 45 4.80 -0.40 5.69
C PRO A 45 6.03 -0.16 4.82
N GLN A 46 7.02 0.57 5.32
CA GLN A 46 8.30 0.77 4.63
C GLN A 46 9.22 -0.45 4.74
N ASP A 47 8.77 -1.59 4.26
CA ASP A 47 9.51 -2.85 4.33
C ASP A 47 9.56 -3.54 2.97
N GLU A 48 10.69 -4.16 2.67
CA GLU A 48 10.89 -4.81 1.39
C GLU A 48 10.12 -6.14 1.36
N HIS A 49 9.54 -6.44 0.20
CA HIS A 49 8.82 -7.69 -0.08
C HIS A 49 7.54 -7.91 0.71
N PHE A 50 6.93 -6.88 1.32
CA PHE A 50 5.67 -7.06 2.04
C PHE A 50 4.55 -7.62 1.13
N ILE A 51 3.91 -8.69 1.59
CA ILE A 51 2.94 -9.47 0.82
C ILE A 51 1.53 -9.19 1.33
N VAL A 52 0.58 -8.96 0.43
CA VAL A 52 -0.84 -8.79 0.74
C VAL A 52 -1.67 -9.70 -0.17
N HIS A 53 -2.25 -10.73 0.41
CA HIS A 53 -3.10 -11.69 -0.30
C HIS A 53 -4.51 -11.76 0.29
N ASP A 54 -5.46 -12.22 -0.51
CA ASP A 54 -6.82 -12.58 -0.07
C ASP A 54 -7.47 -11.48 0.80
N SER A 55 -7.41 -10.23 0.31
CA SER A 55 -7.80 -9.07 1.13
C SER A 55 -8.85 -8.19 0.47
N HIS A 56 -9.73 -7.64 1.29
CA HIS A 56 -10.78 -6.73 0.84
C HIS A 56 -10.56 -5.32 1.37
N TRP A 57 -10.66 -4.34 0.48
CA TRP A 57 -10.39 -2.93 0.75
C TRP A 57 -11.67 -2.13 0.61
N VAL A 58 -12.05 -1.48 1.70
CA VAL A 58 -13.28 -0.68 1.78
C VAL A 58 -12.91 0.76 2.10
N ASN A 59 -13.12 1.66 1.14
CA ASN A 59 -12.92 3.09 1.36
C ASN A 59 -13.93 3.91 0.56
N TYR A 60 -14.92 4.48 1.25
CA TYR A 60 -16.00 5.26 0.64
C TYR A 60 -15.61 6.71 0.33
N ARG A 61 -14.33 7.08 0.52
CA ARG A 61 -13.82 8.38 0.08
C ARG A 61 -13.35 8.33 -1.37
N HIS A 62 -13.39 9.46 -2.06
CA HIS A 62 -12.79 9.64 -3.39
C HIS A 62 -11.25 9.80 -3.33
N VAL A 63 -10.58 8.90 -2.61
CA VAL A 63 -9.12 8.85 -2.44
C VAL A 63 -8.64 7.41 -2.64
N PRO A 64 -7.34 7.19 -2.90
CA PRO A 64 -6.77 5.84 -2.99
C PRO A 64 -7.12 4.97 -1.76
N CYS A 65 -7.31 3.66 -1.95
CA CYS A 65 -7.46 2.73 -0.82
C CYS A 65 -6.19 2.66 0.01
N PHE A 66 -5.04 2.56 -0.65
CA PHE A 66 -3.75 2.55 0.00
C PHE A 66 -2.67 3.29 -0.81
N GLN A 67 -1.59 3.63 -0.12
CA GLN A 67 -0.42 4.31 -0.67
C GLN A 67 0.81 3.98 0.18
N ASP A 68 2.01 4.29 -0.29
CA ASP A 68 3.20 4.22 0.55
C ASP A 68 3.34 5.49 1.40
N CYS A 69 3.83 5.36 2.65
CA CYS A 69 3.99 6.51 3.54
C CYS A 69 5.10 7.44 3.05
N SER A 70 4.70 8.59 2.48
CA SER A 70 5.62 9.59 1.92
C SER A 70 6.25 10.53 2.95
N ALA A 71 5.57 10.82 4.06
CA ALA A 71 6.16 11.62 5.15
C ALA A 71 7.20 10.82 5.96
N CYS A 72 7.09 9.49 5.94
CA CYS A 72 7.96 8.58 6.65
C CYS A 72 9.36 8.46 6.01
N TYR A 73 9.68 9.19 4.93
CA TYR A 73 11.01 9.22 4.32
C TYR A 73 12.10 9.92 5.17
N SER A 74 11.72 10.48 6.33
CA SER A 74 12.53 11.45 7.07
C SER A 74 13.50 10.91 8.15
N PRO A 75 13.83 9.61 8.18
CA PRO A 75 15.15 9.18 8.65
C PRO A 75 15.94 8.56 7.49
N SER A 76 16.85 9.36 6.92
CA SER A 76 17.70 8.98 5.79
C SER A 76 18.68 7.84 6.07
N LYS A 77 18.78 7.34 7.32
CA LYS A 77 19.97 6.60 7.75
C LYS A 77 19.95 5.10 7.43
N TRP A 78 18.79 4.45 7.21
CA TRP A 78 18.74 2.98 7.06
C TRP A 78 17.68 2.38 6.11
N ARG A 79 16.83 3.17 5.44
CA ARG A 79 15.82 2.67 4.48
C ARG A 79 15.84 3.43 3.15
N GLN A 80 17.01 3.43 2.49
CA GLN A 80 17.28 4.24 1.30
C GLN A 80 16.76 3.64 -0.03
N GLY A 81 16.10 2.48 -0.02
CA GLY A 81 15.56 1.83 -1.23
C GLY A 81 14.13 2.23 -1.60
N ALA A 82 13.70 1.79 -2.78
CA ALA A 82 12.29 1.58 -3.07
C ALA A 82 11.82 0.29 -2.37
N PHE A 83 10.52 0.17 -2.09
CA PHE A 83 9.91 -0.98 -1.43
C PHE A 83 9.00 -1.73 -2.40
N THR A 84 9.23 -3.04 -2.54
CA THR A 84 8.35 -3.90 -3.34
C THR A 84 7.22 -4.49 -2.49
N TYR A 85 6.00 -4.19 -2.88
CA TYR A 85 4.78 -4.80 -2.33
C TYR A 85 4.21 -5.82 -3.32
N ARG A 86 3.82 -7.00 -2.84
CA ARG A 86 3.26 -8.05 -3.68
C ARG A 86 1.80 -8.26 -3.37
N PHE A 87 0.97 -8.27 -4.40
CA PHE A 87 -0.47 -8.35 -4.25
C PHE A 87 -1.07 -9.51 -5.03
N LYS A 88 -2.08 -10.14 -4.41
CA LYS A 88 -2.88 -11.19 -5.04
C LYS A 88 -4.27 -11.20 -4.43
N ASN A 89 -5.27 -11.52 -5.24
CA ASN A 89 -6.66 -11.75 -4.84
C ASN A 89 -7.22 -10.60 -4.00
N LEU A 90 -7.08 -9.38 -4.51
CA LEU A 90 -7.61 -8.18 -3.90
C LEU A 90 -9.06 -7.91 -4.32
N GLY A 91 -9.92 -7.64 -3.34
CA GLY A 91 -11.26 -7.10 -3.55
C GLY A 91 -11.34 -5.61 -3.19
N PHE A 92 -12.06 -4.82 -3.98
CA PHE A 92 -12.28 -3.38 -3.70
C PHE A 92 -13.76 -3.06 -3.69
N LEU A 93 -14.25 -2.47 -2.59
CA LEU A 93 -15.64 -2.04 -2.46
C LEU A 93 -15.75 -0.51 -2.55
N ASN A 94 -16.47 -0.04 -3.56
CA ASN A 94 -16.80 1.36 -3.79
C ASN A 94 -15.59 2.32 -3.79
N SER A 95 -14.47 1.87 -4.38
CA SER A 95 -13.26 2.68 -4.49
C SER A 95 -13.12 3.26 -5.88
N SER A 96 -13.00 4.60 -5.98
CA SER A 96 -12.75 5.28 -7.25
C SER A 96 -11.27 5.25 -7.67
N LYS A 97 -10.36 4.93 -6.74
CA LYS A 97 -8.91 4.79 -6.98
C LYS A 97 -8.35 3.72 -6.05
N ARG A 98 -7.71 2.69 -6.60
CA ARG A 98 -7.17 1.58 -5.78
C ARG A 98 -5.90 2.00 -5.05
N ILE A 99 -4.97 2.61 -5.78
CA ILE A 99 -3.64 2.96 -5.28
C ILE A 99 -3.23 4.37 -5.67
N PHE A 100 -2.35 4.93 -4.85
CA PHE A 100 -1.52 6.04 -5.24
C PHE A 100 -0.06 5.65 -5.11
N VAL A 101 0.67 5.83 -6.20
CA VAL A 101 2.01 5.31 -6.34
C VAL A 101 2.99 6.47 -6.19
N HIS A 102 3.73 6.50 -5.09
CA HIS A 102 4.77 7.48 -4.87
C HIS A 102 6.14 6.93 -5.29
N LYS A 103 7.16 7.80 -5.33
CA LYS A 103 8.50 7.57 -5.90
C LYS A 103 9.24 6.33 -5.38
N LYS A 104 8.89 5.82 -4.20
CA LYS A 104 9.56 4.66 -3.59
C LYS A 104 8.71 3.40 -3.56
N GLY A 105 7.45 3.45 -3.98
CA GLY A 105 6.60 2.27 -4.03
C GLY A 105 6.75 1.52 -5.35
N ILE A 106 6.99 0.21 -5.26
CA ILE A 106 6.91 -0.72 -6.38
C ILE A 106 5.79 -1.69 -6.06
N TYR A 107 4.72 -1.67 -6.85
CA TYR A 107 3.52 -2.48 -6.63
C TYR A 107 3.50 -3.60 -7.64
N TRP A 108 3.76 -4.84 -7.20
CA TRP A 108 3.71 -6.03 -8.04
C TRP A 108 2.35 -6.70 -7.91
N ASP A 109 1.55 -6.60 -8.96
CA ASP A 109 0.28 -7.29 -9.09
C ASP A 109 0.50 -8.68 -9.67
N LEU A 110 0.31 -9.72 -8.87
CA LEU A 110 0.58 -11.11 -9.28
C LEU A 110 -0.53 -11.68 -10.15
N ASP A 111 -1.77 -11.20 -10.02
CA ASP A 111 -2.95 -11.82 -10.65
C ASP A 111 -3.90 -10.84 -11.34
N GLY A 112 -3.56 -9.54 -11.38
CA GLY A 112 -4.36 -8.51 -12.02
C GLY A 112 -5.42 -7.90 -11.10
N SER A 113 -5.51 -8.35 -9.85
CA SER A 113 -6.51 -7.83 -8.91
C SER A 113 -6.25 -6.37 -8.51
N LEU A 114 -5.01 -5.89 -8.62
CA LEU A 114 -4.64 -4.51 -8.29
C LEU A 114 -4.80 -3.54 -9.46
N VAL A 115 -4.16 -3.82 -10.60
CA VAL A 115 -4.08 -2.91 -11.75
C VAL A 115 -4.74 -3.46 -13.02
N GLY A 116 -5.31 -4.66 -12.96
CA GLY A 116 -6.03 -5.29 -14.08
C GLY A 116 -5.14 -6.10 -15.03
N VAL A 117 -3.83 -6.10 -14.82
CA VAL A 117 -2.86 -6.84 -15.63
C VAL A 117 -2.09 -7.82 -14.73
N PRO A 118 -2.26 -9.15 -14.92
CA PRO A 118 -1.53 -10.14 -14.15
C PRO A 118 -0.02 -10.03 -14.31
N ASN A 119 0.72 -10.37 -13.25
CA ASN A 119 2.18 -10.35 -13.17
C ASN A 119 2.81 -9.04 -13.67
N SER A 120 2.24 -7.90 -13.28
CA SER A 120 2.67 -6.57 -13.71
C SER A 120 3.19 -5.75 -12.53
N TYR A 121 4.04 -4.77 -12.84
CA TYR A 121 4.52 -3.80 -11.86
C TYR A 121 3.89 -2.45 -12.14
N THR A 122 3.57 -1.72 -11.08
CA THR A 122 3.21 -0.30 -11.15
C THR A 122 4.08 0.49 -10.17
N THR A 123 4.67 1.54 -10.70
CA THR A 123 5.66 2.40 -10.06
C THR A 123 5.34 3.86 -10.42
N TRP A 124 5.97 4.80 -9.72
CA TRP A 124 5.77 6.22 -10.01
C TRP A 124 6.23 6.61 -11.42
N ALA A 125 7.12 5.81 -12.03
CA ALA A 125 7.62 6.03 -13.38
C ALA A 125 6.62 5.65 -14.48
N ASP A 126 5.56 4.89 -14.16
CA ASP A 126 4.54 4.42 -15.11
C ASP A 126 3.52 5.51 -15.47
N LYS A 127 4.03 6.74 -15.59
CA LYS A 127 3.29 8.00 -15.69
C LYS A 127 2.58 8.12 -17.04
N GLN A 128 1.60 7.22 -17.31
CA GLN A 128 0.70 7.29 -18.45
C GLN A 128 -0.56 6.39 -18.43
N MET A 129 -0.82 5.49 -17.46
CA MET A 129 -1.93 4.51 -17.63
C MET A 129 -2.84 4.18 -16.42
N LEU A 130 -3.04 5.09 -15.43
CA LEU A 130 -4.07 4.90 -14.39
C LEU A 130 -4.83 6.19 -14.08
#